data_AF-A0A453ESF3-F1
#
_entry.id   AF-A0A453ESF3-F1
#
_cell.length_a   1.000
_cell.length_b   1.000
_cell.length_c   1.000
_cell.angle_alpha   90.00
_cell.angle_beta   90.00
_cell.angle_gamma   90.00
#
_symmetry.space_group_name_H-M   'P 1'
#
loop_
_entity.id
_entity.type
_entity.pdbx_description
1 polymer ?
#
loop_
_entity_poly.entity_id
_entity_poly.type
_entity_poly.pdbx_seq_one_letter_code
_entity_poly.pdbx_strand_id
1 'polypeptide(L)'
;DTFLVTRFTLGLKEELRAAVDMQLPTTVSEAASYALIQEEIVQRARSNRSFTTRTAFFKPDTRPSTPTAGELWKARQLKEYRH
;
A
#
# COMPACT_ATOMS: atom_id res chain seq x y z
N ASP A 1 -15.35 23.63 12.05
CA ASP A 1 -14.49 22.85 11.13
C ASP A 1 -14.80 21.36 11.03
N THR A 2 -15.01 20.64 12.14
CA THR A 2 -15.15 19.16 12.13
C THR A 2 -16.14 18.62 11.11
N PHE A 3 -17.34 19.22 10.99
CA PHE A 3 -18.33 18.83 9.98
C PHE A 3 -17.82 18.98 8.54
N LEU A 4 -17.09 20.06 8.24
CA LEU A 4 -16.54 20.31 6.90
C LEU A 4 -15.41 19.34 6.59
N VAL A 5 -14.57 19.01 7.57
CA VAL A 5 -13.52 17.98 7.43
C VAL A 5 -14.15 16.63 7.12
N THR A 6 -15.16 16.21 7.90
CA THR A 6 -15.88 14.95 7.64
C THR A 6 -16.57 14.96 6.27
N ARG A 7 -17.19 16.07 5.87
CA ARG A 7 -17.84 16.17 4.55
C ARG A 7 -16.81 16.09 3.43
N PHE A 8 -15.65 16.69 3.62
CA PHE A 8 -14.52 16.62 2.70
C PHE A 8 -13.98 15.20 2.58
N THR A 9 -13.67 14.53 3.68
CA THR A 9 -13.13 13.15 3.67
C THR A 9 -14.11 12.15 3.09
N LEU A 10 -15.41 12.29 3.36
CA LEU A 10 -16.46 11.48 2.75
C LEU A 10 -16.60 11.70 1.23
N GLY A 11 -16.18 12.86 0.72
CA GLY A 11 -16.16 13.16 -0.71
C GLY A 11 -14.95 12.58 -1.46
N LEU A 12 -13.94 12.07 -0.75
CA LEU A 12 -12.75 11.46 -1.35
C LEU A 12 -13.03 10.03 -1.84
N LYS A 13 -12.24 9.58 -2.81
CA LYS A 13 -12.20 8.16 -3.22
C LYS A 13 -11.80 7.29 -2.04
N GLU A 14 -12.36 6.08 -1.94
CA GLU A 14 -12.08 5.13 -0.83
C GLU A 14 -10.58 4.93 -0.59
N GLU A 15 -9.81 4.77 -1.67
CA GLU A 15 -8.36 4.57 -1.63
C GLU A 15 -7.57 5.75 -1.04
N LEU A 16 -8.11 6.98 -1.15
CA LEU A 16 -7.52 8.17 -0.55
C LEU A 16 -8.08 8.41 0.85
N ARG A 17 -9.38 8.16 1.06
CA ARG A 17 -10.07 8.38 2.33
C ARG A 17 -9.42 7.61 3.46
N ALA A 18 -9.15 6.31 3.27
CA ALA A 18 -8.52 5.49 4.31
C ALA A 18 -7.16 6.05 4.77
N ALA A 19 -6.37 6.59 3.83
CA ALA A 19 -5.07 7.15 4.11
C ALA A 19 -5.15 8.54 4.77
N VAL A 20 -6.15 9.35 4.39
CA VAL A 20 -6.41 10.66 5.00
C VAL A 20 -6.98 10.51 6.41
N ASP A 21 -7.90 9.58 6.64
CA ASP A 21 -8.50 9.32 7.96
C ASP A 21 -7.45 8.87 8.99
N MET A 22 -6.45 8.08 8.56
CA MET A 22 -5.33 7.66 9.41
C MET A 22 -4.51 8.85 9.95
N GLN A 23 -4.47 9.98 9.24
CA GLN A 23 -3.75 11.18 9.66
C GLN A 23 -4.55 12.05 10.63
N LEU A 24 -5.84 11.76 10.84
CA LEU A 24 -6.74 12.49 11.73
C LEU A 24 -6.69 14.03 11.52
N PRO A 25 -6.95 14.52 10.30
CA PRO A 25 -6.89 15.95 10.01
C PRO A 25 -7.90 16.74 10.85
N THR A 26 -7.49 17.90 11.36
CA THR A 26 -8.34 18.77 12.18
C THR A 26 -8.97 19.91 11.39
N THR A 27 -8.38 20.23 10.24
CA THR A 27 -8.84 21.28 9.33
C THR A 27 -9.03 20.74 7.91
N VAL A 28 -9.86 21.43 7.13
CA VAL A 28 -10.09 21.07 5.71
C VAL A 28 -8.81 21.23 4.89
N SER A 29 -7.99 22.22 5.23
CA SER A 29 -6.71 22.44 4.55
C SER A 29 -5.75 21.25 4.75
N GLU A 30 -5.62 20.74 5.97
CA GLU A 30 -4.81 19.54 6.25
C GLU A 30 -5.33 18.32 5.49
N ALA A 31 -6.65 18.09 5.54
CA ALA A 31 -7.26 16.98 4.81
C ALA A 31 -7.00 17.06 3.30
N ALA A 32 -7.06 18.27 2.73
CA ALA A 32 -6.74 18.51 1.32
C ALA A 32 -5.26 18.26 0.99
N SER A 33 -4.34 18.74 1.84
CA SER A 33 -2.90 18.49 1.68
C SER A 33 -2.59 16.98 1.70
N TYR A 34 -3.17 16.23 2.64
CA TYR A 34 -2.98 14.78 2.70
C TYR A 34 -3.59 14.07 1.49
N ALA A 35 -4.79 14.48 1.04
CA ALA A 35 -5.43 13.89 -0.13
C ALA A 35 -4.56 14.06 -1.40
N LEU A 36 -3.96 15.23 -1.61
CA LEU A 36 -3.06 15.49 -2.74
C LEU A 36 -1.82 14.59 -2.72
N ILE A 37 -1.17 14.47 -1.55
CA ILE A 37 0.00 13.60 -1.39
C ILE A 37 -0.38 12.14 -1.68
N GLN A 38 -1.53 11.68 -1.16
CA GLN A 38 -1.99 10.31 -1.37
C GLN A 38 -2.38 10.03 -2.83
N GLU A 39 -2.93 11.01 -3.53
CA GLU A 39 -3.25 10.87 -4.95
C GLU A 39 -1.98 10.63 -5.78
N GLU A 40 -0.90 11.37 -5.52
CA GLU A 40 0.39 11.18 -6.20
C GLU A 40 0.96 9.78 -5.94
N ILE A 41 0.92 9.31 -4.67
CA ILE A 41 1.40 7.99 -4.28
C ILE A 41 0.61 6.89 -5.00
N VAL A 42 -0.72 7.00 -5.02
CA VAL A 42 -1.60 6.03 -5.69
C VAL A 42 -1.34 6.02 -7.20
N GLN A 43 -1.18 7.18 -7.83
CA GLN A 43 -0.86 7.28 -9.25
C GLN A 43 0.48 6.60 -9.59
N ARG A 44 1.53 6.85 -8.80
CA ARG A 44 2.84 6.18 -8.97
C ARG A 44 2.75 4.67 -8.79
N ALA A 45 1.99 4.21 -7.80
CA ALA A 45 1.77 2.78 -7.56
C ALA A 45 1.03 2.09 -8.72
N ARG A 46 0.10 2.80 -9.38
CA ARG A 46 -0.59 2.30 -10.58
C ARG A 46 0.35 2.23 -11.78
N SER A 47 1.20 3.24 -11.98
CA SER A 47 2.21 3.24 -13.05
C SER A 47 3.22 2.09 -12.89
N ASN A 48 3.70 1.82 -11.68
CA ASN A 48 4.65 0.73 -11.43
C ASN A 48 4.04 -0.67 -11.57
N ARG A 49 2.73 -0.84 -11.38
CA ARG A 49 2.06 -2.14 -11.58
C ARG A 49 2.02 -2.59 -13.05
N SER A 50 2.21 -1.68 -14.00
CA SER A 50 2.24 -2.02 -15.43
C SER A 50 3.48 -2.83 -15.84
N PHE A 51 4.52 -2.92 -15.00
CA PHE A 51 5.79 -3.57 -15.36
C PHE A 51 5.96 -5.00 -14.81
N THR A 52 4.99 -5.53 -14.07
CA THR A 52 5.08 -6.84 -13.37
C THR A 52 4.09 -7.88 -13.88
N THR A 53 3.81 -7.93 -15.18
CA THR A 53 3.13 -9.09 -15.78
C THR A 53 3.68 -9.41 -17.17
N ARG A 54 4.91 -9.93 -17.24
CA ARG A 54 5.34 -10.67 -18.45
C ARG A 54 6.48 -11.67 -18.23
N THR A 55 6.21 -12.75 -17.50
CA THR A 55 6.87 -14.08 -17.59
C THR A 55 6.00 -15.06 -16.78
N ALA A 56 5.75 -16.32 -17.09
CA ALA A 56 5.94 -17.26 -18.20
C ALA A 56 4.95 -18.42 -17.88
N PHE A 57 4.06 -18.85 -18.78
CA PHE A 57 4.24 -20.01 -19.66
C PHE A 57 4.50 -21.38 -18.95
N PHE A 58 3.52 -22.29 -19.15
CA PHE A 58 3.54 -23.78 -19.10
C PHE A 58 3.38 -24.55 -17.77
N LYS A 59 2.53 -25.59 -17.86
CA LYS A 59 2.09 -26.63 -16.89
C LYS A 59 3.25 -27.63 -16.54
N PRO A 60 3.00 -28.76 -15.83
CA PRO A 60 2.62 -29.00 -14.43
C PRO A 60 3.66 -29.88 -13.66
N ASP A 61 3.50 -29.98 -12.33
CA ASP A 61 4.03 -31.00 -11.40
C ASP A 61 5.52 -31.00 -10.93
N THR A 62 5.63 -31.10 -9.59
CA THR A 62 6.75 -31.48 -8.72
C THR A 62 8.04 -30.63 -8.64
N ARG A 63 8.09 -29.68 -7.66
CA ARG A 63 9.16 -29.47 -6.64
C ARG A 63 8.95 -28.13 -5.91
N PRO A 64 9.27 -28.02 -4.59
CA PRO A 64 8.80 -26.94 -3.75
C PRO A 64 9.43 -25.58 -4.10
N SER A 65 8.55 -24.58 -4.12
CA SER A 65 8.77 -23.18 -4.46
C SER A 65 9.99 -22.54 -3.78
N THR A 66 10.75 -21.79 -4.57
CA THR A 66 11.65 -20.75 -4.08
C THR A 66 10.84 -19.65 -3.38
N PRO A 67 11.27 -19.18 -2.20
CA PRO A 67 10.48 -18.25 -1.42
C PRO A 67 10.47 -16.83 -2.01
N THR A 68 9.31 -16.19 -1.98
CA THR A 68 9.10 -14.80 -2.43
C THR A 68 9.43 -13.85 -1.27
N ALA A 69 9.80 -12.59 -1.53
CA ALA A 69 10.36 -11.65 -0.55
C ALA A 69 9.56 -11.43 0.76
N GLY A 70 8.28 -11.83 0.82
CA GLY A 70 7.50 -11.97 2.04
C GLY A 70 7.94 -13.11 2.99
N GLU A 71 8.95 -13.92 2.64
CA GLU A 71 9.48 -15.03 3.45
C GLU A 71 10.88 -14.72 4.02
N LEU A 72 11.52 -13.63 3.58
CA LEU A 72 12.85 -13.21 4.05
C LEU A 72 12.85 -12.75 5.52
N TRP A 73 11.72 -12.23 6.02
CA TRP A 73 11.61 -11.84 7.43
C TRP A 73 11.55 -13.06 8.36
N LYS A 74 11.00 -14.20 7.91
CA LYS A 74 11.06 -15.48 8.65
C LYS A 74 12.46 -16.08 8.62
N ALA A 75 13.19 -15.93 7.51
CA ALA A 75 14.58 -16.40 7.40
C ALA A 75 15.54 -15.69 8.38
N ARG A 76 15.21 -14.47 8.84
CA ARG A 76 16.00 -13.74 9.84
C ARG A 76 15.89 -14.33 11.25
N GLN A 77 14.76 -14.96 11.61
CA GLN A 77 14.52 -15.54 12.94
C GLN A 77 15.41 -16.75 13.25
N LEU A 78 15.81 -17.52 12.23
CA LEU A 78 16.66 -18.70 12.42
C LEU A 78 18.11 -18.34 12.82
N LYS A 79 18.53 -17.09 12.62
CA LYS A 79 19.91 -16.62 12.89
C LYS A 79 20.16 -16.33 14.37
N GLU A 80 19.13 -16.10 15.19
CA GLU A 80 19.31 -15.75 16.61
C GLU A 80 19.41 -16.96 17.56
N TYR A 81 19.17 -18.18 17.08
CA TYR A 81 19.30 -19.41 17.91
C TYR A 81 20.71 -20.02 17.89
N ARG A 82 21.67 -19.39 17.21
CA ARG A 82 23.08 -19.79 17.25
C ARG A 82 23.88 -18.75 18.03
N HIS A 83 23.56 -18.61 19.32
CA HIS A 83 24.47 -18.13 20.33
C HIS A 83 24.50 -19.14 21.47
#